data_AF-A0A1S8S6D4-F1
#
_entry.id   AF-A0A1S8S6D4-F1
#
_cell.length_a   1.000
_cell.length_b   1.000
_cell.length_c   1.000
_cell.angle_alpha   90.00
_cell.angle_beta   90.00
_cell.angle_gamma   90.00
#
_symmetry.space_group_name_H-M   'P 1'
#
loop_
_entity.id
_entity.type
_entity.pdbx_description
1 polymer ?
#
loop_
_entity_poly.entity_id
_entity_poly.type
_entity_poly.pdbx_seq_one_letter_code
_entity_poly.pdbx_strand_id
1 'polypeptide(L)' 'MKTQSWDHHINFNQMMLTKIFGSSEALFSFDTYQFEDYSKVVTSVDPEKKAKIRKEVFPKDCEEAFKMGAKFAISRI' A
#
# COMPACT_ATOMS: atom_id res chain seq x y z
N MET A 1 -6.97 -13.63 0.18
CA MET A 1 -6.96 -12.66 1.28
C MET A 1 -8.22 -11.80 1.10
N LYS A 2 -9.24 -11.94 1.95
CA LYS A 2 -10.50 -11.16 1.80
C LYS A 2 -10.24 -9.75 2.35
N THR A 3 -9.93 -8.79 1.50
CA THR A 3 -9.84 -7.39 1.92
C THR A 3 -11.25 -6.79 1.82
N GLN A 4 -11.80 -6.37 2.95
CA GLN A 4 -13.17 -5.87 3.08
C GLN A 4 -13.53 -4.91 1.93
N SER A 5 -14.60 -5.21 1.18
CA SER A 5 -15.22 -4.38 0.11
C SER A 5 -14.37 -3.99 -1.12
N TRP A 6 -13.05 -3.77 -0.97
CA TRP A 6 -12.16 -3.27 -2.02
C TRP A 6 -11.67 -4.34 -3.01
N ASP A 7 -11.85 -5.63 -2.68
CA ASP A 7 -11.43 -6.76 -3.50
C ASP A 7 -11.88 -6.62 -4.97
N HIS A 8 -13.11 -6.15 -5.22
CA HIS A 8 -13.61 -5.99 -6.59
C HIS A 8 -12.80 -4.97 -7.40
N HIS A 9 -12.53 -3.79 -6.83
CA HIS A 9 -11.77 -2.74 -7.51
C HIS A 9 -10.31 -3.14 -7.72
N ILE A 10 -9.71 -3.77 -6.71
CA ILE A 10 -8.33 -4.26 -6.79
C ILE A 10 -8.21 -5.33 -7.89
N ASN A 11 -9.11 -6.31 -7.91
CA ASN A 11 -9.10 -7.37 -8.91
C ASN A 11 -9.37 -6.84 -10.32
N PHE A 12 -10.29 -5.88 -10.45
CA PHE A 12 -10.56 -5.24 -11.74
C PHE A 12 -9.33 -4.46 -12.25
N ASN A 13 -8.69 -3.67 -11.39
CA ASN A 13 -7.48 -2.94 -11.75
C ASN A 13 -6.36 -3.90 -12.16
N GLN A 14 -6.13 -4.96 -11.37
CA GLN A 14 -5.10 -5.95 -11.71
C GLN A 14 -5.41 -6.67 -13.03
N MET A 15 -6.67 -7.04 -13.28
CA MET A 15 -7.08 -7.62 -14.56
C MET A 15 -6.82 -6.66 -15.72
N MET A 16 -7.18 -5.38 -15.58
CA MET A 16 -7.00 -4.39 -16.64
C MET A 16 -5.52 -4.09 -16.90
N LEU A 17 -4.71 -3.91 -15.85
CA LEU A 17 -3.28 -3.65 -15.97
C LEU A 17 -2.55 -4.85 -16.60
N THR A 18 -2.87 -6.09 -16.20
CA THR A 18 -2.32 -7.29 -16.85
C THR A 18 -2.69 -7.37 -18.33
N LYS A 19 -3.92 -6.97 -18.74
CA LYS A 19 -4.29 -6.94 -20.16
C LYS A 19 -3.50 -5.91 -20.96
N ILE A 20 -3.16 -4.77 -20.37
CA ILE A 20 -2.43 -3.68 -21.03
C ILE A 20 -0.93 -3.96 -21.10
N PHE A 21 -0.35 -4.41 -19.98
CA PHE A 21 1.09 -4.57 -19.82
C PHE A 21 1.56 -6.03 -19.91
N GLY A 22 0.68 -6.99 -20.13
CA GLY A 22 1.00 -8.43 -20.15
C GLY A 22 1.22 -9.05 -18.77
N SER A 23 1.66 -8.27 -17.79
CA SER A 23 1.76 -8.67 -16.38
C SER A 23 1.46 -7.48 -15.46
N SER A 24 0.97 -7.76 -14.25
CA SER A 24 0.85 -6.75 -13.19
C SER A 24 0.98 -7.39 -11.82
N GLU A 25 1.59 -6.64 -10.90
CA GLU A 25 1.70 -6.98 -9.50
C GLU A 25 1.12 -5.84 -8.66
N ALA A 26 0.63 -6.16 -7.47
CA ALA A 26 0.07 -5.19 -6.54
C ALA A 26 0.80 -5.25 -5.20
N LEU A 27 1.06 -4.08 -4.63
CA LEU A 27 1.55 -3.90 -3.27
C LEU A 27 0.57 -2.99 -2.54
N PHE A 28 0.22 -3.36 -1.31
CA PHE A 28 -0.73 -2.62 -0.50
C PHE A 28 -0.05 -2.15 0.77
N SER A 29 -0.02 -0.83 0.98
CA SER A 29 0.36 -0.22 2.26
C SER A 29 -0.90 0.25 2.96
N PHE A 30 -1.24 -0.41 4.07
CA PHE A 30 -2.44 -0.12 4.85
C PHE A 30 -2.08 0.68 6.10
N ASP A 31 -3.11 1.19 6.77
CA ASP A 31 -3.00 1.82 8.09
C ASP A 31 -1.95 2.95 8.15
N THR A 32 -1.98 3.80 7.13
CA THR A 32 -1.04 4.92 6.97
C THR A 32 -1.22 5.98 8.07
N TYR A 33 -0.15 6.77 8.26
CA TYR A 33 -0.14 7.91 9.17
C TYR A 33 -0.59 9.18 8.43
N GLN A 34 -1.88 9.48 8.54
CA GLN A 34 -2.58 10.40 7.65
C GLN A 34 -2.41 11.88 7.99
N PHE A 35 -2.13 12.17 9.27
CA PHE A 35 -1.98 13.53 9.77
C PHE A 35 -0.58 13.71 10.32
N GLU A 36 0.01 14.88 10.10
CA GLU A 36 1.31 15.22 10.70
C GLU A 36 1.22 15.36 12.22
N ASP A 37 0.11 15.91 12.72
CA ASP A 37 -0.15 16.13 14.13
C ASP A 37 -1.57 15.67 14.50
N TYR A 38 -1.65 14.48 15.10
CA TYR A 38 -2.91 13.91 15.55
C TYR A 38 -3.53 14.65 16.75
N SER A 39 -2.79 15.50 17.47
CA SER A 39 -3.36 16.31 18.56
C SER A 39 -4.31 17.39 18.06
N LYS A 40 -4.17 17.79 16.78
CA LYS A 40 -4.99 18.81 16.12
C LYS A 40 -6.24 18.24 15.43
N VAL A 41 -6.45 16.93 15.47
CA VAL A 41 -7.51 16.26 14.72
C VAL A 41 -8.38 15.44 15.67
N VAL A 42 -9.68 15.69 15.65
CA VAL A 42 -10.65 14.82 16.31
C VAL A 42 -10.83 13.56 15.47
N THR A 43 -10.43 12.43 16.02
CA THR A 43 -10.50 11.14 15.34
C THR A 43 -10.80 10.01 16.31
N SER A 44 -11.43 8.95 15.82
CA SER A 44 -11.69 7.73 16.60
C SER A 44 -10.50 6.77 16.63
N VAL A 45 -9.42 7.07 15.89
CA VAL A 45 -8.24 6.21 15.82
C VAL A 45 -7.23 6.58 16.90
N ASP A 46 -6.51 5.58 17.41
CA ASP A 46 -5.45 5.75 18.40
C ASP A 46 -4.16 6.31 17.76
N PRO A 47 -3.74 7.55 18.12
CA PRO A 47 -2.54 8.18 17.58
C PRO A 47 -1.24 7.41 17.90
N GLU A 48 -1.14 6.80 19.08
CA GLU A 48 0.06 6.07 19.50
C GLU A 48 0.20 4.78 18.70
N LYS A 49 -0.92 4.06 18.51
CA LYS A 49 -0.95 2.89 17.63
C LYS A 49 -0.57 3.26 16.20
N LYS A 50 -1.10 4.36 15.66
CA LYS A 50 -0.75 4.87 14.32
C LYS A 50 0.74 5.21 14.22
N ALA A 51 1.30 5.87 15.23
CA ALA A 51 2.72 6.20 15.27
C ALA A 51 3.60 4.94 15.30
N LYS A 52 3.21 3.92 16.06
CA LYS A 52 3.91 2.63 16.11
C LYS A 52 3.91 1.94 14.74
N ILE A 53 2.78 1.89 14.06
CA ILE A 53 2.67 1.29 12.72
C ILE A 53 3.53 2.05 11.71
N ARG A 54 3.50 3.39 11.73
CA ARG A 54 4.38 4.23 10.91
C ARG A 54 5.86 3.90 11.15
N LYS A 55 6.26 3.61 12.39
CA LYS A 55 7.65 3.33 12.74
C LYS A 55 8.07 1.91 12.35
N GLU A 56 7.20 0.93 12.48
CA GLU A 56 7.56 -0.50 12.39
C GLU A 56 7.17 -1.17 11.07
N VAL A 57 6.07 -0.74 10.43
CA VAL A 57 5.49 -1.38 9.23
C VAL A 57 5.78 -0.57 7.99
N PHE A 58 5.52 0.74 8.01
CA PHE A 58 5.66 1.59 6.82
C PHE A 58 7.05 1.54 6.16
N PRO A 59 8.18 1.51 6.91
CA PRO A 59 9.50 1.38 6.28
C PRO A 59 9.67 0.08 5.49
N LYS A 60 9.03 -1.02 5.94
CA LYS A 60 9.05 -2.30 5.23
C LYS A 60 8.23 -2.23 3.95
N ASP A 61 7.05 -1.60 4.01
CA ASP A 61 6.23 -1.37 2.82
C ASP A 61 7.00 -0.54 1.78
N CYS A 62 7.74 0.49 2.22
CA CYS A 62 8.63 1.27 1.34
C CYS A 62 9.75 0.43 0.73
N GLU A 63 10.38 -0.44 1.52
CA GLU A 63 11.44 -1.33 1.05
C GLU A 63 10.92 -2.30 -0.02
N GLU A 64 9.75 -2.89 0.21
CA GLU A 64 9.10 -3.79 -0.76
C GLU A 64 8.67 -3.05 -2.03
N ALA A 65 8.14 -1.83 -1.91
CA ALA A 65 7.83 -0.98 -3.06
C ALA A 65 9.09 -0.64 -3.88
N PHE A 66 10.20 -0.34 -3.22
CA PHE A 66 11.48 -0.07 -3.89
C PHE A 66 11.99 -1.32 -4.64
N LYS A 67 11.99 -2.48 -3.98
CA LYS A 67 12.39 -3.76 -4.62
C LYS A 67 11.51 -4.09 -5.82
N MET A 68 10.20 -3.89 -5.71
CA MET A 68 9.25 -4.09 -6.81
C MET A 68 9.60 -3.18 -8.01
N GLY A 69 9.85 -1.89 -7.77
CA GLY A 69 10.26 -0.95 -8.82
C GLY A 69 11.59 -1.33 -9.47
N ALA A 70 12.60 -1.73 -8.67
CA ALA A 70 13.89 -2.19 -9.18
C ALA A 70 13.75 -3.43 -10.06
N LYS A 71 12.89 -4.38 -9.68
CA LYS A 71 12.55 -5.55 -10.50
C LYS A 71 11.95 -5.12 -11.83
N PHE A 72 10.96 -4.22 -11.85
CA PHE A 72 10.34 -3.74 -13.08
C PHE A 72 11.30 -3.03 -14.02
N ALA A 73 12.32 -2.35 -13.49
CA ALA A 73 13.34 -1.71 -14.31
C ALA A 73 14.28 -2.71 -15.01
N ILE A 74 14.53 -3.87 -14.39
CA ILE A 74 15.41 -4.92 -14.93
C ILE A 74 14.64 -5.87 -15.85
N SER A 75 13.44 -6.26 -15.43
CA SER A 75 12.51 -7.07 -16.21
C SER A 75 11.94 -6.21 -17.34
N ARG A 76 12.61 -6.19 -18.50
CA ARG A 76 11.99 -5.69 -19.74
C ARG A 76 10.73 -6.53 -20.00
N ILE A 77 9.58 -5.95 -19.68
CA ILE A 77 8.27 -6.41 -20.15
C ILE A 77 8.16 -6.05 -21.63
#